data_AF-A0A2G2VIS9-F1
#
_entry.id   AF-A0A2G2VIS9-F1
#
_cell.length_a   1.000
_cell.length_b   1.000
_cell.length_c   1.000
_cell.angle_alpha   90.00
_cell.angle_beta   90.00
_cell.angle_gamma   90.00
#
_symmetry.space_group_name_H-M   'P 1'
#
loop_
_entity.id
_entity.type
_entity.pdbx_description
1 polymer ?
#
loop_
_entity_poly.entity_id
_entity_poly.type
_entity_poly.pdbx_seq_one_letter_code
_entity_poly.pdbx_strand_id
1 'polypeptide(L)'
;MWNSPLVLSSQASNPSSRQDLESEHAKALEEQKRNTVEYLEFLKSCDFIKDLLETDERCSRLEKIDRLDIFQEYIRDLDSEEEQRKLRMEELRKVERKNRDEFRKLMEEHVAAGIVNAKTNWRDYCINFSSSFLCSIKDFAAYLVVSSNTSGSTAKDLFTDVLDELEKRVI
;
A
#
# COMPACT_ATOMS: atom_id res chain seq x y z
N MET A 1 -30.84 12.01 42.22
CA MET A 1 -29.40 12.33 42.32
C MET A 1 -28.65 11.01 42.29
N TRP A 2 -28.07 10.65 41.15
CA TRP A 2 -27.20 9.48 41.01
C TRP A 2 -25.78 10.01 40.78
N ASN A 3 -24.88 9.72 41.71
CA ASN A 3 -23.44 9.75 41.46
C ASN A 3 -22.93 8.35 41.76
N SER A 4 -22.53 7.63 40.72
CA SER A 4 -21.76 6.39 40.84
C SER A 4 -20.33 6.69 40.37
N PRO A 5 -19.28 6.34 41.13
CA PRO A 5 -17.91 6.60 40.71
C PRO A 5 -17.47 5.57 39.67
N LEU A 6 -17.01 6.08 38.53
CA LEU A 6 -16.28 5.32 37.52
C LEU A 6 -15.01 4.74 38.14
N VAL A 7 -15.04 3.42 38.40
CA VAL A 7 -13.83 2.64 38.64
C VAL A 7 -13.07 2.59 37.32
N LEU A 8 -11.96 3.33 37.25
CA LEU A 8 -10.95 3.17 36.22
C LEU A 8 -10.38 1.76 36.33
N SER A 9 -10.84 0.86 35.47
CA SER A 9 -10.30 -0.48 35.31
C SER A 9 -8.88 -0.39 34.74
N SER A 10 -7.88 -0.43 35.61
CA SER A 10 -6.49 -0.71 35.26
C SER A 10 -6.44 -2.14 34.71
N GLN A 11 -6.34 -2.28 33.38
CA GLN A 11 -6.01 -3.56 32.75
C GLN A 11 -4.59 -3.95 33.16
N ALA A 12 -4.47 -4.74 34.22
CA ALA A 12 -3.25 -5.48 34.52
C ALA A 12 -3.15 -6.63 33.51
N SER A 13 -2.23 -6.54 32.56
CA SER A 13 -1.93 -7.64 31.63
C SER A 13 -1.59 -8.92 32.41
N ASN A 14 -2.21 -10.04 32.03
CA ASN A 14 -2.05 -11.34 32.68
C ASN A 14 -0.56 -11.77 32.69
N PRO A 15 0.04 -12.14 33.84
CA PRO A 15 1.48 -12.45 33.94
C PRO A 15 1.94 -13.57 33.00
N SER A 16 1.07 -14.57 32.74
CA SER A 16 1.37 -15.69 31.82
C SER A 16 1.58 -15.19 30.39
N SER A 17 0.67 -14.36 29.87
CA SER A 17 0.77 -13.82 28.51
C SER A 17 1.96 -12.89 28.33
N ARG A 18 2.39 -12.22 29.42
CA ARG A 18 3.59 -11.38 29.42
C ARG A 18 4.86 -12.23 29.35
N GLN A 19 4.92 -13.33 30.10
CA GLN A 19 6.03 -14.29 30.05
C GLN A 19 6.16 -14.95 28.68
N ASP A 20 5.05 -15.28 28.03
CA ASP A 20 5.05 -15.87 26.69
C ASP A 20 5.60 -14.87 25.65
N LEU A 21 5.18 -13.61 25.69
CA LEU A 21 5.71 -12.54 24.83
C LEU A 21 7.19 -12.25 25.08
N GLU A 22 7.64 -12.24 26.34
CA GLU A 22 9.04 -12.06 26.71
C GLU A 22 9.91 -13.24 26.22
N SER A 23 9.38 -14.47 26.28
CA SER A 23 10.01 -15.68 25.74
C SER A 23 10.11 -15.67 24.22
N GLU A 24 9.06 -15.26 23.52
CA GLU A 24 9.06 -15.10 22.07
C GLU A 24 10.03 -14.02 21.61
N HIS A 25 10.06 -12.87 22.29
CA HIS A 25 11.03 -11.81 22.01
C HIS A 25 12.48 -12.26 22.26
N ALA A 26 12.72 -13.03 23.32
CA ALA A 26 14.03 -13.61 23.59
C ALA A 26 14.48 -14.56 22.47
N LYS A 27 13.59 -15.46 22.02
CA LYS A 27 13.87 -16.37 20.90
C LYS A 27 14.12 -15.61 19.60
N ALA A 28 13.33 -14.57 19.31
CA ALA A 28 13.52 -13.74 18.11
C ALA A 28 14.86 -13.00 18.13
N LEU A 29 15.31 -12.53 19.29
CA LEU A 29 16.60 -11.86 19.45
C LEU A 29 17.77 -12.86 19.29
N GLU A 30 17.64 -14.08 19.81
CA GLU A 30 18.62 -15.15 19.62
C GLU A 30 18.74 -15.57 18.16
N GLU A 31 17.60 -15.69 17.47
CA GLU A 31 17.53 -15.94 16.04
C GLU A 31 18.21 -14.83 15.23
N GLN A 32 17.89 -13.57 15.54
CA GLN A 32 18.51 -12.42 14.89
C GLN A 32 20.04 -12.42 15.08
N LYS A 33 20.52 -12.74 16.28
CA LYS A 33 21.96 -12.85 16.56
C LYS A 33 22.60 -13.96 15.73
N ARG A 34 21.97 -15.13 15.65
CA ARG A 34 22.46 -16.24 14.83
C ARG A 34 22.53 -15.85 13.36
N ASN A 35 21.46 -15.27 12.82
CA ASN A 35 21.40 -14.82 11.44
C ASN A 35 22.43 -13.74 11.12
N THR A 36 22.71 -12.84 12.07
CA THR A 36 23.76 -11.81 11.92
C THR A 36 25.14 -12.45 11.81
N VAL A 37 25.44 -13.46 12.64
CA VAL A 37 26.71 -14.18 12.59
C VAL A 37 26.86 -14.95 11.28
N GLU A 38 25.83 -15.70 10.87
CA GLU A 38 25.83 -16.44 9.61
C GLU A 38 26.03 -15.52 8.40
N TYR A 39 25.37 -14.36 8.39
CA TYR A 39 25.53 -13.37 7.32
C TYR A 39 26.94 -12.75 7.32
N LEU A 40 27.52 -12.46 8.49
CA LEU A 40 28.89 -11.98 8.61
C LEU A 40 29.90 -13.03 8.12
N GLU A 41 29.68 -14.30 8.42
CA GLU A 41 30.51 -15.40 7.91
C GLU A 41 30.42 -15.52 6.40
N PHE A 42 29.21 -15.43 5.85
CA PHE A 42 29.00 -15.37 4.40
C PHE A 42 29.76 -14.20 3.77
N LEU A 43 29.64 -12.98 4.31
CA LEU A 43 30.36 -11.80 3.80
C LEU A 43 31.87 -11.98 3.87
N LYS A 44 32.40 -12.59 4.94
CA LYS A 44 33.83 -12.90 5.07
C LYS A 44 34.31 -13.94 4.05
N SER A 45 33.44 -14.87 3.67
CA SER A 45 33.72 -15.87 2.63
C SER A 45 33.57 -15.33 1.20
N CYS A 46 33.00 -14.14 1.04
CA CYS A 46 32.69 -13.55 -0.25
C CYS A 46 33.82 -12.61 -0.71
N ASP A 47 34.65 -13.07 -1.65
CA ASP A 47 35.73 -12.26 -2.22
C ASP A 47 35.22 -11.19 -3.20
N PHE A 48 33.98 -11.29 -3.69
CA PHE A 48 33.44 -10.38 -4.72
C PHE A 48 33.51 -8.90 -4.34
N ILE A 49 33.10 -8.55 -3.12
CA ILE A 49 33.08 -7.16 -2.66
C ILE A 49 34.52 -6.65 -2.51
N LYS A 50 35.41 -7.52 -2.00
CA LYS A 50 36.82 -7.21 -1.83
C LYS A 50 37.50 -6.97 -3.18
N ASP A 51 37.31 -7.86 -4.14
CA ASP A 51 37.89 -7.77 -5.49
C ASP A 51 37.40 -6.53 -6.24
N LEU A 52 36.11 -6.19 -6.11
CA LEU A 52 35.54 -4.98 -6.73
C LEU A 52 36.13 -3.70 -6.14
N LEU A 53 36.35 -3.65 -4.82
CA LEU A 53 36.95 -2.49 -4.14
C LEU A 53 38.46 -2.38 -4.35
N GLU A 54 39.15 -3.51 -4.56
CA GLU A 54 40.60 -3.55 -4.82
C GLU A 54 40.95 -3.22 -6.28
N THR A 55 40.04 -3.46 -7.22
CA THR A 55 40.26 -3.21 -8.65
C THR A 55 39.93 -1.79 -9.10
N ASP A 56 39.07 -1.06 -8.39
CA ASP A 56 38.71 0.31 -8.75
C ASP A 56 39.72 1.35 -8.21
N GLU A 57 40.37 2.07 -9.11
CA GLU A 57 41.37 3.10 -8.78
C GLU A 57 40.81 4.22 -7.89
N ARG A 58 39.50 4.48 -7.90
CA ARG A 58 38.88 5.49 -7.03
C ARG A 58 38.93 5.08 -5.55
N CYS A 59 38.93 3.77 -5.27
CA CYS A 59 39.01 3.26 -3.91
C CYS A 59 40.41 3.41 -3.29
N SER A 60 41.48 3.50 -4.09
CA SER A 60 42.83 3.70 -3.58
C SER A 60 43.13 5.17 -3.23
N ARG A 61 42.35 6.12 -3.77
CA ARG A 61 42.53 7.57 -3.57
C ARG A 61 42.00 8.08 -2.22
N LEU A 62 41.24 7.25 -1.50
CA LEU A 62 40.59 7.61 -0.23
C LEU A 62 41.06 6.73 0.92
N GLU A 63 41.07 7.29 2.12
CA GLU A 63 41.34 6.50 3.32
C GLU A 63 40.26 5.43 3.52
N LYS A 64 40.60 4.36 4.25
CA LYS A 64 39.64 3.29 4.51
C LYS A 64 38.44 3.79 5.31
N ILE A 65 38.64 4.75 6.21
CA ILE A 65 37.58 5.32 7.03
C ILE A 65 36.62 6.16 6.16
N ASP A 66 37.15 7.04 5.32
CA ASP A 66 36.34 7.87 4.42
C ASP A 66 35.50 7.02 3.46
N ARG A 67 36.08 5.92 2.96
CA ARG A 67 35.34 4.96 2.11
C ARG A 67 34.17 4.33 2.85
N LEU A 68 34.37 3.95 4.12
CA LEU A 68 33.30 3.36 4.93
C LEU A 68 32.21 4.40 5.21
N ASP A 69 32.57 5.65 5.51
CA ASP A 69 31.61 6.71 5.77
C ASP A 69 30.75 7.02 4.55
N ILE A 70 31.37 7.14 3.37
CA ILE A 70 30.66 7.33 2.09
C ILE A 70 29.76 6.13 1.78
N PHE A 71 30.23 4.91 2.02
CA PHE A 71 29.42 3.72 1.80
C PHE A 71 28.19 3.69 2.72
N GLN A 72 28.37 4.01 4.00
CA GLN A 72 27.26 4.12 4.95
C GLN A 72 26.28 5.23 4.56
N GLU A 73 26.78 6.38 4.08
CA GLU A 73 25.93 7.45 3.56
C GLU A 73 25.11 7.01 2.36
N TYR A 74 25.74 6.35 1.39
CA TYR A 74 25.05 5.81 0.23
C TYR A 74 23.95 4.80 0.59
N ILE A 75 24.21 3.88 1.54
CA ILE A 75 23.17 2.97 2.03
C ILE A 75 22.00 3.73 2.68
N ARG A 76 22.28 4.76 3.49
CA ARG A 76 21.22 5.59 4.09
C ARG A 76 20.39 6.31 3.03
N ASP A 77 21.03 6.80 1.97
CA ASP A 77 20.33 7.46 0.86
C ASP A 77 19.45 6.47 0.10
N LEU A 78 19.96 5.26 -0.20
CA LEU A 78 19.18 4.19 -0.82
C LEU A 78 17.96 3.79 0.03
N ASP A 79 18.14 3.64 1.35
CA ASP A 79 17.04 3.35 2.28
C ASP A 79 16.00 4.47 2.29
N SER A 80 16.46 5.73 2.33
CA SER A 80 15.59 6.91 2.27
C SER A 80 14.80 6.98 0.96
N GLU A 81 15.45 6.75 -0.19
CA GLU A 81 14.80 6.73 -1.50
C GLU A 81 13.70 5.66 -1.58
N GLU A 82 13.98 4.47 -1.06
CA GLU A 82 13.03 3.36 -0.99
C GLU A 82 11.83 3.69 -0.09
N GLU A 83 12.05 4.30 1.08
CA GLU A 83 10.96 4.77 1.94
C GLU A 83 10.13 5.87 1.27
N GLN A 84 10.77 6.83 0.60
CA GLN A 84 10.07 7.85 -0.17
C GLN A 84 9.25 7.23 -1.31
N ARG A 85 9.75 6.18 -1.96
CA ARG A 85 9.01 5.44 -2.99
C ARG A 85 7.80 4.73 -2.39
N LYS A 86 7.92 4.12 -1.22
CA LYS A 86 6.79 3.52 -0.49
C LYS A 86 5.74 4.56 -0.12
N LEU A 87 6.15 5.72 0.40
CA LEU A 87 5.24 6.83 0.71
C LEU A 87 4.50 7.34 -0.52
N ARG A 88 5.20 7.57 -1.64
CA ARG A 88 4.56 7.96 -2.92
C ARG A 88 3.56 6.92 -3.41
N MET A 89 3.91 5.64 -3.33
CA MET A 89 3.01 4.55 -3.71
C MET A 89 1.77 4.49 -2.80
N GLU A 90 1.93 4.67 -1.49
CA GLU A 90 0.80 4.67 -0.57
C GLU A 90 -0.12 5.87 -0.78
N GLU A 91 0.44 7.05 -1.08
CA GLU A 91 -0.35 8.22 -1.41
C GLU A 91 -1.10 8.04 -2.74
N LEU A 92 -0.44 7.46 -3.75
CA LEU A 92 -1.10 7.08 -5.00
C LEU A 92 -2.28 6.14 -4.73
N ARG A 93 -2.12 5.12 -3.88
CA ARG A 93 -3.20 4.20 -3.50
C ARG A 93 -4.36 4.91 -2.80
N LYS A 94 -4.11 5.94 -1.98
CA LYS A 94 -5.17 6.76 -1.37
C LYS A 94 -5.94 7.53 -2.44
N VAL A 95 -5.25 8.16 -3.38
CA VAL A 95 -5.87 8.86 -4.51
C VAL A 95 -6.70 7.89 -5.36
N GLU A 96 -6.12 6.74 -5.74
CA GLU A 96 -6.84 5.73 -6.52
C GLU A 96 -8.07 5.18 -5.78
N ARG A 97 -7.99 4.98 -4.46
CA ARG A 97 -9.17 4.63 -3.62
C ARG A 97 -10.25 5.70 -3.70
N LYS A 98 -9.89 6.96 -3.51
CA LYS A 98 -10.82 8.08 -3.59
C LYS A 98 -11.47 8.18 -4.97
N ASN A 99 -10.69 8.00 -6.05
CA ASN A 99 -11.20 7.97 -7.42
C ASN A 99 -12.28 6.89 -7.58
N ARG A 100 -12.02 5.68 -7.07
CA ARG A 100 -13.00 4.57 -7.12
C ARG A 100 -14.26 4.89 -6.34
N ASP A 101 -14.14 5.51 -5.17
CA ASP A 101 -15.29 5.88 -4.34
C ASP A 101 -16.14 6.99 -4.99
N GLU A 102 -15.49 7.98 -5.63
CA GLU A 102 -16.18 9.01 -6.40
C GLU A 102 -16.94 8.42 -7.60
N PHE A 103 -16.34 7.47 -8.33
CA PHE A 103 -17.02 6.79 -9.43
C PHE A 103 -18.17 5.90 -8.94
N ARG A 104 -18.03 5.24 -7.78
CA ARG A 104 -19.13 4.48 -7.18
C ARG A 104 -20.31 5.38 -6.84
N LYS A 105 -20.05 6.56 -6.25
CA LYS A 105 -21.10 7.54 -5.98
C LYS A 105 -21.82 8.00 -7.26
N LEU A 106 -21.08 8.24 -8.33
CA LEU A 106 -21.66 8.58 -9.63
C LEU A 106 -22.53 7.44 -10.18
N MET A 107 -22.09 6.19 -10.03
CA MET A 107 -22.88 5.02 -10.42
C MET A 107 -24.18 4.95 -9.62
N GLU A 108 -24.16 5.21 -8.31
CA GLU A 108 -25.37 5.28 -7.48
C GLU A 108 -26.33 6.39 -7.94
N GLU A 109 -25.81 7.56 -8.32
CA GLU A 109 -26.61 8.66 -8.89
C GLU A 109 -27.26 8.24 -10.22
N HIS A 110 -26.54 7.53 -11.09
CA HIS A 110 -27.07 6.98 -12.34
C HIS A 110 -28.13 5.91 -12.12
N VAL A 111 -27.97 5.08 -11.09
CA VAL A 111 -28.99 4.11 -10.67
C VAL A 111 -30.24 4.83 -10.18
N ALA A 112 -30.10 5.83 -9.31
CA ALA A 112 -31.22 6.62 -8.80
C ALA A 112 -31.97 7.38 -9.92
N ALA A 113 -31.25 7.84 -10.94
CA ALA A 113 -31.83 8.46 -12.13
C ALA A 113 -32.47 7.46 -13.11
N GLY A 114 -32.33 6.15 -12.88
CA GLY A 114 -32.82 5.10 -13.76
C GLY A 114 -32.03 4.92 -15.06
N ILE A 115 -30.87 5.58 -15.18
CA ILE A 115 -29.94 5.45 -16.33
C ILE A 115 -29.30 4.06 -16.31
N VAL A 116 -28.95 3.57 -15.13
CA VAL A 116 -28.43 2.21 -14.90
C VAL A 116 -29.49 1.40 -14.17
N ASN A 117 -29.84 0.25 -14.72
CA ASN A 117 -30.75 -0.72 -14.12
C ASN A 117 -30.21 -2.15 -14.32
N ALA A 118 -30.84 -3.15 -13.71
CA ALA A 118 -30.39 -4.54 -13.75
C ALA A 118 -30.27 -5.15 -15.17
N LYS A 119 -30.87 -4.52 -16.20
CA LYS A 119 -30.78 -4.97 -17.60
C LYS A 119 -29.72 -4.21 -18.41
N THR A 120 -29.13 -3.15 -17.86
CA THR A 120 -28.18 -2.31 -18.57
C THR A 120 -26.85 -3.05 -18.80
N ASN A 121 -26.44 -3.20 -20.05
CA ASN A 121 -25.12 -3.75 -20.38
C ASN A 121 -24.02 -2.67 -20.30
N TRP A 122 -22.80 -3.06 -19.93
CA TRP A 122 -21.63 -2.17 -19.93
C TRP A 122 -21.38 -1.46 -21.28
N ARG A 123 -21.51 -2.16 -22.42
CA ARG A 123 -21.31 -1.53 -23.74
C ARG A 123 -22.38 -0.48 -24.02
N ASP A 124 -23.64 -0.80 -23.72
CA ASP A 124 -24.75 0.12 -23.92
C ASP A 124 -24.62 1.31 -22.98
N TYR A 125 -24.17 1.09 -21.75
CA TYR A 125 -23.82 2.15 -20.81
C TYR A 125 -22.72 3.04 -21.38
N CYS A 126 -21.58 2.50 -21.84
CA CYS A 126 -20.50 3.30 -22.40
C CYS A 126 -20.87 4.03 -23.70
N ILE A 127 -21.69 3.43 -24.57
CA ILE A 127 -22.18 4.06 -25.80
C ILE A 127 -23.12 5.21 -25.44
N ASN A 128 -24.07 4.99 -24.52
CA ASN A 128 -24.93 6.05 -24.02
C ASN A 128 -24.11 7.14 -23.32
N PHE A 129 -23.08 6.78 -22.56
CA PHE A 129 -22.24 7.71 -21.83
C PHE A 129 -21.36 8.57 -22.76
N SER A 130 -20.92 8.03 -23.90
CA SER A 130 -20.12 8.76 -24.89
C SER A 130 -20.96 9.50 -25.94
N SER A 131 -22.20 9.07 -26.16
CA SER A 131 -23.10 9.62 -27.19
C SER A 131 -24.22 10.49 -26.63
N SER A 132 -24.49 10.42 -25.32
CA SER A 132 -25.52 11.23 -24.67
C SER A 132 -25.02 12.65 -24.45
N PHE A 133 -25.75 13.60 -25.01
CA PHE A 133 -25.60 15.03 -24.74
C PHE A 133 -25.78 15.39 -23.25
N LEU A 134 -26.37 14.48 -22.45
CA LEU A 134 -26.57 14.63 -21.01
C LEU A 134 -25.40 14.12 -20.17
N CYS A 135 -24.36 13.52 -20.77
CA CYS A 135 -23.16 13.15 -20.04
C CYS A 135 -22.46 14.42 -19.54
N SER A 136 -22.48 14.63 -18.22
CA SER A 136 -21.82 15.79 -17.64
C SER A 136 -20.31 15.64 -17.85
N ILE A 137 -19.63 16.75 -18.11
CA ILE A 137 -18.16 16.80 -18.17
C ILE A 137 -17.54 16.18 -16.91
N LYS A 138 -18.23 16.29 -15.77
CA LYS A 138 -17.82 15.70 -14.49
C LYS A 138 -17.88 14.17 -14.50
N ASP A 139 -18.88 13.60 -15.16
CA ASP A 139 -19.07 12.16 -15.22
C ASP A 139 -17.96 11.54 -16.06
N PHE A 140 -17.71 12.15 -17.22
CA PHE A 140 -16.62 11.74 -18.09
C PHE A 140 -15.25 11.87 -17.42
N ALA A 141 -15.03 12.95 -16.66
CA ALA A 141 -13.81 13.11 -15.88
C ALA A 141 -13.64 12.01 -14.82
N ALA A 142 -14.69 11.68 -14.06
CA ALA A 142 -14.62 10.62 -13.05
C ALA A 142 -14.31 9.24 -13.67
N TYR A 143 -14.92 8.93 -14.83
CA TYR A 143 -14.62 7.71 -15.58
C TYR A 143 -13.16 7.65 -16.04
N LEU A 144 -12.64 8.74 -16.62
CA LEU A 144 -11.25 8.80 -17.10
C LEU A 144 -10.25 8.63 -15.95
N VAL A 145 -10.51 9.30 -14.83
CA VAL A 145 -9.65 9.26 -13.65
C VAL A 145 -9.58 7.83 -13.10
N VAL A 146 -10.71 7.14 -12.92
CA VAL A 146 -10.69 5.73 -12.47
C VAL A 146 -10.06 4.79 -13.50
N SER A 147 -10.29 5.02 -14.78
CA SER A 147 -9.71 4.22 -15.85
C SER A 147 -8.20 4.38 -15.96
N SER A 148 -7.65 5.50 -15.47
CA SER A 148 -6.20 5.75 -15.39
C SER A 148 -5.53 5.16 -14.14
N ASN A 149 -6.30 4.61 -13.20
CA ASN A 149 -5.74 3.92 -12.05
C ASN A 149 -4.91 2.72 -12.52
N THR A 150 -3.77 2.53 -11.90
CA THR A 150 -2.84 1.43 -12.21
C THR A 150 -3.09 0.18 -11.36
N SER A 151 -3.90 0.31 -10.31
CA SER A 151 -4.21 -0.79 -9.39
C SER A 151 -5.67 -0.79 -8.91
N GLY A 152 -6.12 -1.97 -8.47
CA GLY A 152 -7.48 -2.18 -7.94
C GLY A 152 -8.55 -2.38 -9.02
N SER A 153 -9.81 -2.32 -8.60
CA SER A 153 -10.97 -2.51 -9.48
C SER A 153 -11.04 -1.45 -10.57
N THR A 154 -11.25 -1.89 -11.81
CA THR A 154 -11.46 -1.01 -12.96
C THR A 154 -12.85 -0.40 -12.92
N ALA A 155 -13.10 0.63 -13.75
CA ALA A 155 -14.44 1.21 -13.90
C ALA A 155 -15.50 0.15 -14.29
N LYS A 156 -15.10 -0.86 -15.08
CA LYS A 156 -15.98 -1.97 -15.47
C LYS A 156 -16.27 -2.93 -14.30
N ASP A 157 -15.27 -3.22 -13.48
CA ASP A 157 -15.47 -4.08 -12.31
C ASP A 157 -16.43 -3.41 -11.32
N LEU A 158 -16.22 -2.11 -11.05
CA LEU A 158 -17.12 -1.32 -10.19
C LEU A 158 -18.55 -1.24 -10.75
N PHE A 159 -18.71 -1.16 -12.07
CA PHE A 159 -20.03 -1.23 -12.70
C PHE A 159 -20.68 -2.60 -12.50
N THR A 160 -19.91 -3.68 -12.61
CA THR A 160 -20.40 -5.04 -12.43
C THR A 160 -20.84 -5.26 -10.98
N ASP A 161 -20.06 -4.79 -10.00
CA ASP A 161 -20.42 -4.84 -8.58
C ASP A 161 -21.78 -4.16 -8.31
N VAL A 162 -22.02 -2.99 -8.91
CA VAL A 162 -23.30 -2.26 -8.78
C VAL A 162 -24.46 -3.02 -9.42
N LEU A 163 -24.25 -3.67 -10.57
CA LEU A 163 -25.27 -4.50 -11.20
C LEU A 163 -25.61 -5.73 -10.35
N ASP A 164 -24.60 -6.42 -9.82
CA ASP A 164 -24.78 -7.57 -8.94
C ASP A 164 -25.57 -7.18 -7.67
N GLU A 165 -25.31 -6.00 -7.12
CA GLU A 165 -26.09 -5.46 -6.01
C GLU A 165 -27.54 -5.14 -6.40
N LEU A 166 -27.77 -4.59 -7.59
CA LEU A 166 -29.11 -4.32 -8.10
C LEU A 166 -29.91 -5.60 -8.32
N GLU A 167 -29.30 -6.63 -8.90
CA GLU A 167 -29.95 -7.92 -9.14
C GLU A 167 -30.38 -8.58 -7.81
N LYS A 168 -29.51 -8.53 -6.79
CA LYS A 168 -29.83 -9.05 -5.44
C LYS A 168 -30.99 -8.33 -4.77
N ARG A 169 -31.25 -7.05 -5.08
CA ARG A 169 -32.38 -6.28 -4.50
C ARG A 169 -33.72 -6.54 -5.20
N VAL A 170 -33.70 -7.13 -6.39
CA VAL A 170 -34.89 -7.43 -7.20
C VAL A 170 -35.45 -8.83 -6.89
N ILE A 171 -34.66 -9.69 -6.24
CA ILE A 171 -35.05 -11.00 -5.70
C ILE A 171 -35.67 -10.82 -4.30
#